data_AF-A0A7W0UY84-F1
#
_entry.id   AF-A0A7W0UY84-F1
#
_cell.length_a   1.000
_cell.length_b   1.000
_cell.length_c   1.000
_cell.angle_alpha   90.00
_cell.angle_beta   90.00
_cell.angle_gamma   90.00
#
_symmetry.space_group_name_H-M   'P 1'
#
loop_
_entity.id
_entity.type
_entity.pdbx_description
1 polymer ?
#
loop_
_entity_poly.entity_id
_entity_poly.type
_entity_poly.pdbx_seq_one_letter_code
_entity_poly.pdbx_strand_id
1 'polypeptide(L)'
;MKTSRRKFIATAAAIPALPLPARSVWQRSSRASSKGPKLGTVTYNIAKSWDIETLIKNLTEVGMEGVELRTTHAHGVEISLTPEQRAQVRKRFEDSPIRIGGLGTTCEYHSADPAVLRRNIEETKEWVKLAKDLGSPSVKVRPNGLRKDAPEEKSLEQIGKALKECGVFALDHGIKIQLEVHGRDTARLPR
;
A
#
# COMPACT_ATOMS: atom_id res chain seq x y z
N MET A 1 60.48 -28.90 -18.27
CA MET A 1 59.67 -29.80 -17.44
C MET A 1 58.25 -29.26 -17.33
N LYS A 2 57.24 -30.04 -17.72
CA LYS A 2 55.82 -29.66 -17.68
C LYS A 2 55.26 -29.88 -16.27
N THR A 3 54.77 -28.83 -15.61
CA THR A 3 53.98 -28.95 -14.37
C THR A 3 52.50 -28.79 -14.70
N SER A 4 51.75 -29.89 -14.53
CA SER A 4 50.31 -30.02 -14.77
C SER A 4 49.49 -29.53 -13.58
N ARG A 5 48.30 -29.00 -13.86
CA ARG A 5 47.27 -28.42 -12.97
C ARG A 5 46.74 -29.32 -11.83
N ARG A 6 47.34 -30.50 -11.61
CA ARG A 6 46.84 -31.54 -10.69
C ARG A 6 47.53 -31.60 -9.32
N LYS A 7 48.34 -30.60 -8.94
CA LYS A 7 49.05 -30.59 -7.64
C LYS A 7 48.64 -29.47 -6.66
N PHE A 8 47.54 -28.75 -6.91
CA PHE A 8 47.15 -27.62 -6.05
C PHE A 8 45.95 -27.89 -5.12
N ILE A 9 45.39 -29.10 -5.11
CA ILE A 9 44.32 -29.46 -4.15
C ILE A 9 44.86 -30.49 -3.18
N ALA A 10 45.68 -30.04 -2.23
CA ALA A 10 46.06 -30.82 -1.07
C ALA A 10 46.50 -29.89 0.08
N THR A 11 45.58 -29.08 0.60
CA THR A 11 45.66 -28.64 1.99
C THR A 11 44.23 -28.41 2.50
N ALA A 12 43.72 -29.41 3.19
CA ALA A 12 42.48 -29.33 3.95
C ALA A 12 42.72 -28.45 5.17
N ALA A 13 42.06 -27.30 5.23
CA ALA A 13 41.86 -26.55 6.47
C ALA A 13 40.47 -26.91 7.00
N ALA A 14 40.44 -27.68 8.09
CA ALA A 14 39.22 -28.01 8.81
C ALA A 14 38.72 -26.74 9.54
N ILE A 15 37.61 -26.17 9.06
CA ILE A 15 36.86 -25.13 9.77
C ILE A 15 35.64 -25.83 10.41
N PRO A 16 35.42 -25.73 11.73
CA PRO A 16 34.23 -26.29 12.36
C PRO A 16 33.00 -25.53 11.85
N ALA A 17 32.10 -26.25 11.18
CA ALA A 17 30.85 -25.73 10.67
C ALA A 17 29.88 -25.48 11.83
N LEU A 18 29.68 -24.21 12.20
CA LEU A 18 28.53 -23.79 13.00
C LEU A 18 27.26 -23.93 12.14
N PRO A 19 26.18 -24.58 12.62
CA PRO A 19 24.93 -24.64 11.89
C PRO A 19 24.29 -23.25 11.89
N LEU A 20 24.45 -22.51 10.79
CA LEU A 20 23.62 -21.35 10.53
C LEU A 20 22.18 -21.85 10.37
N PRO A 21 21.19 -21.31 11.11
CA PRO A 21 19.80 -21.64 10.82
C PRO A 21 19.55 -21.20 9.38
N ALA A 22 19.22 -22.16 8.52
CA ALA A 22 18.78 -21.89 7.17
C ALA A 22 17.58 -20.95 7.28
N ARG A 23 17.82 -19.65 7.08
CA ARG A 23 16.76 -18.70 6.80
C ARG A 23 16.03 -19.31 5.62
N SER A 24 14.79 -19.75 5.84
CA SER A 24 13.93 -20.19 4.77
C SER A 24 13.75 -18.99 3.85
N VAL A 25 14.62 -18.92 2.84
CA VAL A 25 14.44 -18.04 1.71
C VAL A 25 13.15 -18.54 1.11
N TRP A 26 12.08 -17.77 1.37
CA TRP A 26 10.75 -17.88 0.81
C TRP A 26 10.69 -18.94 -0.29
N GLN A 27 10.18 -20.12 0.04
CA GLN A 27 9.73 -21.05 -0.99
C GLN A 27 8.71 -20.26 -1.82
N ARG A 28 9.10 -19.84 -3.02
CA ARG A 28 8.16 -19.34 -4.01
C ARG A 28 7.23 -20.49 -4.29
N SER A 29 6.04 -20.40 -3.70
CA SER A 29 4.87 -21.15 -4.15
C SER A 29 4.68 -20.81 -5.62
N SER A 30 5.17 -21.67 -6.50
CA SER A 30 4.86 -21.63 -7.93
C SER A 30 3.47 -22.24 -8.14
N ARG A 31 2.44 -21.62 -7.56
CA ARG A 31 1.09 -21.77 -8.10
C ARG A 31 0.93 -20.69 -9.16
N ALA A 32 1.28 -21.03 -10.40
CA ALA A 32 0.81 -20.28 -11.54
C ALA A 32 -0.72 -20.36 -11.57
N SER A 33 -1.37 -19.34 -11.01
CA SER A 33 -2.81 -19.12 -11.17
C SER A 33 -3.07 -18.88 -12.66
N SER A 34 -3.85 -19.76 -13.28
CA SER A 34 -4.26 -19.70 -14.69
C SER A 34 -5.29 -18.59 -15.00
N LYS A 35 -5.19 -17.43 -14.34
CA LYS A 35 -6.03 -16.27 -14.59
C LYS A 35 -5.12 -15.06 -14.86
N GLY A 36 -5.41 -14.33 -15.94
CA GLY A 36 -4.69 -13.12 -16.33
C GLY A 36 -4.73 -12.03 -15.23
N PRO A 37 -4.15 -10.85 -15.49
CA PRO A 37 -4.18 -9.76 -14.51
C PRO A 37 -5.61 -9.41 -14.15
N LYS A 38 -5.87 -9.24 -12.84
CA LYS A 38 -7.18 -8.77 -12.35
C LYS A 38 -7.32 -7.30 -12.66
N LEU A 39 -8.45 -6.94 -13.27
CA LEU A 39 -8.76 -5.55 -13.59
C LEU A 39 -9.61 -4.91 -12.50
N GLY A 40 -9.42 -3.62 -12.29
CA GLY A 40 -10.21 -2.83 -11.35
C GLY A 40 -10.13 -1.35 -11.69
N THR A 41 -10.82 -0.53 -10.90
CA THR A 41 -10.86 0.92 -11.10
C THR A 41 -10.63 1.68 -9.80
N VAL A 42 -10.18 2.93 -9.90
CA VAL A 42 -10.20 3.88 -8.79
C VAL A 42 -11.45 4.75 -8.96
N THR A 43 -12.20 5.00 -7.88
CA THR A 43 -13.45 5.78 -7.99
C THR A 43 -13.26 7.25 -8.39
N TYR A 44 -12.03 7.71 -8.67
CA TYR A 44 -11.68 9.11 -8.89
C TYR A 44 -12.41 9.76 -10.08
N ASN A 45 -12.07 9.35 -11.30
CA ASN A 45 -12.68 9.88 -12.54
C ASN A 45 -13.81 8.98 -13.07
N ILE A 46 -13.85 7.73 -12.61
CA ILE A 46 -14.86 6.74 -12.95
C ILE A 46 -15.59 6.37 -11.66
N ALA A 47 -16.90 6.16 -11.69
CA ALA A 47 -17.68 5.73 -10.52
C ALA A 47 -17.72 6.70 -9.31
N LYS A 48 -17.26 7.95 -9.46
CA LYS A 48 -17.28 8.96 -8.39
C LYS A 48 -18.67 9.22 -7.80
N SER A 49 -19.69 9.21 -8.66
CA SER A 49 -21.09 9.46 -8.31
C SER A 49 -21.89 8.19 -8.02
N TRP A 50 -21.26 7.02 -7.98
CA TRP A 50 -21.94 5.75 -7.72
C TRP A 50 -21.94 5.45 -6.23
N ASP A 51 -23.09 5.02 -5.73
CA ASP A 51 -23.17 4.34 -4.43
C ASP A 51 -22.56 2.92 -4.51
N ILE A 52 -22.45 2.24 -3.37
CA ILE A 52 -21.84 0.91 -3.29
C ILE A 52 -22.57 -0.12 -4.17
N GLU A 53 -23.90 -0.05 -4.24
CA GLU A 53 -24.72 -1.03 -4.97
C GLU A 53 -24.54 -0.86 -6.48
N THR A 54 -24.62 0.39 -6.96
CA THR A 54 -24.36 0.77 -8.35
C THR A 54 -22.93 0.39 -8.75
N LEU A 55 -21.96 0.65 -7.88
CA LEU A 55 -20.55 0.31 -8.09
C LEU A 55 -20.38 -1.20 -8.25
N ILE A 56 -20.91 -2.01 -7.33
CA ILE A 56 -20.80 -3.47 -7.39
C ILE A 56 -21.47 -4.00 -8.66
N LYS A 57 -22.70 -3.55 -8.95
CA LYS A 57 -23.46 -3.96 -10.14
C LYS A 57 -22.66 -3.67 -11.41
N ASN A 58 -22.27 -2.41 -11.63
CA ASN A 58 -21.65 -1.98 -12.87
C ASN A 58 -20.28 -2.63 -13.07
N LEU A 59 -19.46 -2.73 -12.00
CA LEU A 59 -18.14 -3.37 -12.11
C LEU A 59 -18.26 -4.88 -12.40
N THR A 60 -19.27 -5.54 -11.84
CA THR A 60 -19.55 -6.96 -12.13
C THR A 60 -19.94 -7.14 -13.59
N GLU A 61 -20.83 -6.28 -14.10
CA GLU A 61 -21.31 -6.34 -15.49
C GLU A 61 -20.18 -6.17 -16.51
N VAL A 62 -19.21 -5.28 -16.25
CA VAL A 62 -18.05 -5.08 -17.13
C VAL A 62 -16.90 -6.06 -16.89
N GLY A 63 -17.04 -7.00 -15.95
CA GLY A 63 -16.02 -8.01 -15.64
C GLY A 63 -14.79 -7.47 -14.90
N MET A 64 -14.91 -6.35 -14.18
CA MET A 64 -13.88 -5.90 -13.25
C MET A 64 -13.99 -6.65 -11.92
N GLU A 65 -12.85 -6.83 -11.25
CA GLU A 65 -12.74 -7.62 -10.00
C GLU A 65 -12.38 -6.76 -8.78
N GLY A 66 -12.01 -5.50 -8.97
CA GLY A 66 -11.46 -4.67 -7.91
C GLY A 66 -11.86 -3.19 -7.98
N VAL A 67 -11.90 -2.55 -6.81
CA VAL A 67 -12.10 -1.11 -6.70
C VAL A 67 -11.22 -0.48 -5.63
N GLU A 68 -10.60 0.66 -5.94
CA GLU A 68 -10.07 1.57 -4.93
C GLU A 68 -11.11 2.66 -4.62
N LEU A 69 -11.53 2.72 -3.36
CA LEU A 69 -12.56 3.63 -2.88
C LEU A 69 -11.92 4.92 -2.38
N ARG A 70 -12.04 6.00 -3.14
CA ARG A 70 -11.53 7.32 -2.77
C ARG A 70 -12.49 8.03 -1.81
N THR A 71 -11.96 8.66 -0.76
CA THR A 71 -12.72 9.56 0.13
C THR A 71 -13.47 10.66 -0.64
N THR A 72 -14.52 11.20 -0.03
CA THR A 72 -15.45 12.23 -0.51
C THR A 72 -16.36 11.82 -1.66
N HIS A 73 -16.48 10.52 -1.95
CA HIS A 73 -17.21 10.01 -3.11
C HIS A 73 -18.57 9.44 -2.71
N ALA A 74 -19.50 9.31 -3.67
CA ALA A 74 -20.90 9.00 -3.40
C ALA A 74 -21.12 7.63 -2.73
N HIS A 75 -20.17 6.70 -2.84
CA HIS A 75 -20.22 5.42 -2.11
C HIS A 75 -20.15 5.58 -0.59
N GLY A 76 -19.77 6.75 -0.07
CA GLY A 76 -19.88 7.09 1.36
C GLY A 76 -18.95 6.30 2.28
N VAL A 77 -17.85 5.76 1.76
CA VAL A 77 -16.90 4.99 2.58
C VAL A 77 -15.91 5.96 3.21
N GLU A 78 -16.19 6.33 4.45
CA GLU A 78 -15.47 7.36 5.21
C GLU A 78 -15.14 6.90 6.65
N ILE A 79 -14.14 7.53 7.25
CA ILE A 79 -13.74 7.26 8.65
C ILE A 79 -14.85 7.53 9.67
N SER A 80 -15.84 8.36 9.31
CA SER A 80 -17.01 8.68 10.13
C SER A 80 -18.05 7.55 10.20
N LEU A 81 -17.91 6.49 9.40
CA LEU A 81 -18.80 5.33 9.48
C LEU A 81 -18.75 4.69 10.87
N THR A 82 -19.92 4.39 11.43
CA THR A 82 -20.03 3.63 12.69
C THR A 82 -19.57 2.18 12.49
N PRO A 83 -19.23 1.44 13.57
CA PRO A 83 -18.86 0.02 13.47
C PRO A 83 -19.89 -0.83 12.70
N GLU A 84 -21.19 -0.57 12.92
CA GLU A 84 -22.28 -1.28 12.24
C GLU A 84 -22.30 -0.97 10.75
N GLN A 85 -22.12 0.30 10.38
CA GLN A 85 -22.03 0.70 8.97
C GLN A 85 -20.80 0.10 8.29
N ARG A 86 -19.64 0.04 8.98
CA ARG A 86 -18.43 -0.62 8.47
C ARG A 86 -18.68 -2.11 8.20
N ALA A 87 -19.33 -2.80 9.13
CA ALA A 87 -19.69 -4.20 8.96
C ALA A 87 -20.65 -4.41 7.77
N GLN A 88 -21.62 -3.52 7.57
CA GLN A 88 -22.51 -3.56 6.40
C GLN A 88 -21.76 -3.35 5.09
N VAL A 89 -20.84 -2.39 5.03
CA VAL A 89 -19.98 -2.15 3.85
C VAL A 89 -19.13 -3.39 3.56
N ARG A 90 -18.45 -3.94 4.58
CA ARG A 90 -17.66 -5.18 4.47
C ARG A 90 -18.49 -6.31 3.87
N LYS A 91 -19.68 -6.57 4.46
CA LYS A 91 -20.60 -7.61 4.02
C LYS A 91 -21.01 -7.44 2.55
N ARG A 92 -21.34 -6.21 2.12
CA ARG A 92 -21.71 -5.93 0.70
C ARG A 92 -20.60 -6.33 -0.27
N PHE A 93 -19.34 -6.03 0.05
CA PHE A 93 -18.21 -6.41 -0.81
C PHE A 93 -17.90 -7.91 -0.72
N GLU A 94 -18.00 -8.54 0.45
CA GLU A 94 -17.78 -9.99 0.62
C GLU A 94 -18.83 -10.84 -0.08
N ASP A 95 -20.08 -10.37 -0.11
CA ASP A 95 -21.20 -10.99 -0.82
C ASP A 95 -21.15 -10.73 -2.34
N SER A 96 -20.14 -10.02 -2.84
CA SER A 96 -19.98 -9.63 -4.25
C SER A 96 -18.70 -10.20 -4.89
N PRO A 97 -18.61 -10.27 -6.23
CA PRO A 97 -17.36 -10.62 -6.89
C PRO A 97 -16.31 -9.49 -6.85
N ILE A 98 -16.70 -8.27 -6.42
CA ILE A 98 -15.83 -7.09 -6.38
C ILE A 98 -15.05 -7.04 -5.07
N ARG A 99 -13.73 -6.88 -5.14
CA ARG A 99 -12.86 -6.71 -3.98
C ARG A 99 -12.47 -5.26 -3.77
N ILE A 100 -12.39 -4.83 -2.51
CA ILE A 100 -11.73 -3.56 -2.18
C ILE A 100 -10.23 -3.76 -2.38
N GLY A 101 -9.65 -3.02 -3.32
CA GLY A 101 -8.21 -3.00 -3.61
C GLY A 101 -7.44 -2.01 -2.72
N GLY A 102 -8.11 -0.97 -2.23
CA GLY A 102 -7.51 0.03 -1.35
C GLY A 102 -8.49 1.15 -0.98
N LEU A 103 -8.15 1.90 0.06
CA LEU A 103 -8.83 3.15 0.39
C LEU A 103 -7.97 4.34 -0.05
N GLY A 104 -8.50 5.20 -0.90
CA GLY A 104 -7.81 6.36 -1.43
C GLY A 104 -8.05 7.61 -0.59
N THR A 105 -7.06 8.05 0.19
CA THR A 105 -7.19 9.25 1.03
C THR A 105 -6.65 10.49 0.33
N THR A 106 -6.75 11.64 1.00
CA THR A 106 -6.06 12.87 0.63
C THR A 106 -4.92 13.22 1.61
N CYS A 107 -4.54 12.30 2.50
CA CYS A 107 -3.52 12.56 3.51
C CYS A 107 -2.16 12.80 2.87
N GLU A 108 -1.50 13.88 3.29
CA GLU A 108 -0.22 14.33 2.75
C GLU A 108 0.76 14.77 3.85
N TYR A 109 2.06 14.62 3.58
CA TYR A 109 3.09 14.77 4.63
C TYR A 109 4.13 15.86 4.35
N HIS A 110 3.80 16.79 3.45
CA HIS A 110 4.72 17.83 3.00
C HIS A 110 4.35 19.24 3.50
N SER A 111 3.26 19.39 4.25
CA SER A 111 2.85 20.68 4.81
C SER A 111 3.95 21.30 5.67
N ALA A 112 4.17 22.60 5.54
CA ALA A 112 5.07 23.35 6.41
C ALA A 112 4.49 23.58 7.82
N ASP A 113 3.16 23.54 7.94
CA ASP A 113 2.45 23.65 9.21
C ASP A 113 2.48 22.30 9.96
N PRO A 114 3.13 22.23 11.14
CA PRO A 114 3.22 21.00 11.91
C PRO A 114 1.85 20.49 12.40
N ALA A 115 0.87 21.37 12.61
CA ALA A 115 -0.48 20.97 13.01
C ALA A 115 -1.21 20.25 11.86
N VAL A 116 -1.06 20.74 10.63
CA VAL A 116 -1.60 20.08 9.43
C VAL A 116 -0.91 18.74 9.19
N LEU A 117 0.41 18.68 9.31
CA LEU A 117 1.17 17.42 9.21
C LEU A 117 0.68 16.40 10.24
N ARG A 118 0.58 16.78 11.51
CA ARG A 118 0.12 15.90 12.59
C ARG A 118 -1.30 15.40 12.34
N ARG A 119 -2.21 16.27 11.87
CA ARG A 119 -3.58 15.90 11.51
C ARG A 119 -3.61 14.84 10.42
N ASN A 120 -2.84 15.00 9.34
CA ASN A 120 -2.76 14.02 8.26
C ASN A 120 -2.23 12.65 8.73
N ILE A 121 -1.26 12.64 9.64
CA ILE A 121 -0.73 11.38 10.20
C ILE A 121 -1.78 10.69 11.07
N GLU A 122 -2.46 11.42 11.96
CA GLU A 122 -3.55 10.84 12.78
C GLU A 122 -4.73 10.37 11.93
N GLU A 123 -5.14 11.16 10.93
CA GLU A 123 -6.19 10.75 10.00
C GLU A 123 -5.81 9.48 9.23
N THR A 124 -4.53 9.33 8.84
CA THR A 124 -4.03 8.10 8.20
C THR A 124 -4.25 6.88 9.11
N LYS A 125 -4.05 7.02 10.43
CA LYS A 125 -4.28 5.93 11.40
C LYS A 125 -5.76 5.56 11.48
N GLU A 126 -6.67 6.53 11.42
CA GLU A 126 -8.11 6.25 11.36
C GLU A 126 -8.51 5.55 10.04
N TRP A 127 -7.92 5.96 8.92
CA TRP A 127 -8.09 5.25 7.64
C TRP A 127 -7.56 3.81 7.69
N VAL A 128 -6.47 3.56 8.41
CA VAL A 128 -5.94 2.20 8.64
C VAL A 128 -6.93 1.35 9.43
N LYS A 129 -7.53 1.90 10.50
CA LYS A 129 -8.58 1.21 11.28
C LYS A 129 -9.79 0.89 10.39
N LEU A 130 -10.27 1.87 9.61
CA LEU A 130 -11.35 1.64 8.65
C LEU A 130 -10.97 0.56 7.63
N ALA A 131 -9.76 0.59 7.06
CA ALA A 131 -9.30 -0.40 6.11
C ALA A 131 -9.34 -1.82 6.70
N LYS A 132 -8.90 -1.97 7.95
CA LYS A 132 -8.99 -3.24 8.69
C LYS A 132 -10.44 -3.70 8.84
N ASP A 133 -11.34 -2.81 9.28
CA ASP A 133 -12.75 -3.14 9.48
C ASP A 133 -13.45 -3.53 8.17
N LEU A 134 -13.07 -2.92 7.05
CA LEU A 134 -13.64 -3.21 5.73
C LEU A 134 -12.98 -4.39 5.00
N GLY A 135 -11.86 -4.92 5.52
CA GLY A 135 -11.06 -5.92 4.82
C GLY A 135 -10.30 -5.38 3.59
N SER A 136 -10.05 -4.08 3.53
CA SER A 136 -9.18 -3.48 2.52
C SER A 136 -7.72 -3.84 2.80
N PRO A 137 -6.91 -4.20 1.78
CA PRO A 137 -5.50 -4.55 2.00
C PRO A 137 -4.61 -3.33 2.24
N SER A 138 -5.11 -2.11 2.00
CA SER A 138 -4.27 -0.93 1.97
C SER A 138 -4.99 0.41 2.14
N VAL A 139 -4.20 1.42 2.49
CA VAL A 139 -4.55 2.84 2.50
C VAL A 139 -3.54 3.58 1.63
N LYS A 140 -4.02 4.32 0.63
CA LYS A 140 -3.20 5.14 -0.25
C LYS A 140 -3.07 6.56 0.31
N VAL A 141 -1.84 7.09 0.32
CA VAL A 141 -1.45 8.42 0.81
C VAL A 141 -0.61 9.14 -0.24
N ARG A 142 -0.38 10.45 -0.10
CA ARG A 142 0.23 11.27 -1.15
C ARG A 142 1.44 12.08 -0.70
N PRO A 143 2.56 12.08 -1.46
CA PRO A 143 3.50 13.18 -1.48
C PRO A 143 3.06 14.15 -2.60
N ASN A 144 2.15 15.06 -2.29
CA ASN A 144 1.59 16.00 -3.28
C ASN A 144 2.60 17.04 -3.77
N GLY A 145 3.59 17.38 -2.95
CA GLY A 145 4.55 18.44 -3.29
C GLY A 145 5.77 18.44 -2.39
N LEU A 146 6.60 19.46 -2.62
CA LEU A 146 7.76 19.82 -1.82
C LEU A 146 7.53 21.19 -1.20
N ARG A 147 8.09 21.41 -0.02
CA ARG A 147 8.08 22.71 0.64
C ARG A 147 8.86 23.72 -0.19
N LYS A 148 8.31 24.92 -0.35
CA LYS A 148 8.97 26.03 -1.06
C LYS A 148 9.81 26.90 -0.13
N ASP A 149 9.58 26.80 1.17
CA ASP A 149 10.22 27.56 2.24
C ASP A 149 11.47 26.86 2.82
N ALA A 150 11.82 25.67 2.31
CA ALA A 150 12.94 24.87 2.80
C ALA A 150 13.61 24.09 1.65
N PRO A 151 14.87 23.65 1.83
CA PRO A 151 15.51 22.72 0.89
C PRO A 151 14.67 21.46 0.66
N GLU A 152 14.75 20.89 -0.53
CA GLU A 152 14.00 19.68 -0.91
C GLU A 152 14.22 18.54 0.08
N GLU A 153 15.45 18.35 0.55
CA GLU A 153 15.85 17.30 1.48
C GLU A 153 15.04 17.35 2.77
N LYS A 154 14.67 18.55 3.25
CA LYS A 154 13.83 18.71 4.45
C LYS A 154 12.41 18.22 4.22
N SER A 155 11.86 18.44 3.02
CA SER A 155 10.55 17.90 2.65
C SER A 155 10.59 16.39 2.57
N LEU A 156 11.61 15.83 1.91
CA LEU A 156 11.78 14.39 1.75
C LEU A 156 11.99 13.69 3.11
N GLU A 157 12.82 14.27 3.99
CA GLU A 157 13.05 13.78 5.35
C GLU A 157 11.74 13.77 6.16
N GLN A 158 10.95 14.85 6.08
CA GLN A 158 9.65 14.96 6.74
C GLN A 158 8.66 13.90 6.24
N ILE A 159 8.51 13.77 4.92
CA ILE A 159 7.65 12.75 4.28
C ILE A 159 8.08 11.35 4.71
N GLY A 160 9.39 11.06 4.68
CA GLY A 160 9.93 9.76 5.09
C GLY A 160 9.67 9.43 6.57
N LYS A 161 9.84 10.40 7.47
CA LYS A 161 9.52 10.25 8.90
C LYS A 161 8.03 9.98 9.15
N ALA A 162 7.16 10.73 8.49
CA ALA A 162 5.71 10.53 8.59
C ALA A 162 5.30 9.15 8.03
N LEU A 163 5.83 8.75 6.88
CA LEU A 163 5.57 7.43 6.29
C LEU A 163 6.03 6.30 7.19
N LYS A 164 7.19 6.45 7.86
CA LYS A 164 7.66 5.47 8.84
C LYS A 164 6.66 5.34 9.99
N GLU A 165 6.17 6.43 10.55
CA GLU A 165 5.19 6.41 11.64
C GLU A 165 3.89 5.73 11.22
N CYS A 166 3.30 6.16 10.10
CA CYS A 166 2.08 5.54 9.53
C CYS A 166 2.30 4.06 9.22
N GLY A 167 3.46 3.71 8.65
CA GLY A 167 3.79 2.35 8.26
C GLY A 167 3.93 1.40 9.45
N VAL A 168 4.53 1.85 10.56
CA VAL A 168 4.60 1.07 11.80
C VAL A 168 3.20 0.80 12.34
N PHE A 169 2.35 1.83 12.43
CA PHE A 169 0.97 1.66 12.90
C PHE A 169 0.14 0.73 11.98
N ALA A 170 0.29 0.89 10.67
CA ALA A 170 -0.41 0.07 9.68
C ALA A 170 0.03 -1.40 9.72
N LEU A 171 1.31 -1.66 9.98
CA LEU A 171 1.84 -3.02 10.15
C LEU A 171 1.15 -3.76 11.30
N ASP A 172 0.96 -3.10 12.45
CA ASP A 172 0.26 -3.66 13.61
C ASP A 172 -1.21 -3.99 13.31
N HIS A 173 -1.78 -3.40 12.25
CA HIS A 173 -3.15 -3.62 11.80
C HIS A 173 -3.25 -4.54 10.58
N GLY A 174 -2.12 -5.03 10.04
CA GLY A 174 -2.10 -5.85 8.82
C GLY A 174 -2.41 -5.07 7.53
N ILE A 175 -2.26 -3.74 7.55
CA ILE A 175 -2.59 -2.83 6.44
C ILE A 175 -1.31 -2.28 5.81
N LYS A 176 -1.31 -2.13 4.48
CA LYS A 176 -0.21 -1.49 3.75
C LYS A 176 -0.49 0.00 3.54
N ILE A 177 0.51 0.84 3.75
CA ILE A 177 0.50 2.21 3.26
C ILE A 177 1.04 2.21 1.82
N GLN A 178 0.24 2.71 0.87
CA GLN A 178 0.64 2.89 -0.52
C GLN A 178 0.91 4.36 -0.81
N LEU A 179 2.14 4.68 -1.22
CA LEU A 179 2.50 6.05 -1.58
C LEU A 179 2.18 6.29 -3.06
N GLU A 180 1.25 7.20 -3.34
CA GLU A 180 0.87 7.57 -4.70
C GLU A 180 1.90 8.53 -5.31
N VAL A 181 2.56 8.14 -6.40
CA VAL A 181 3.57 8.98 -7.07
C VAL A 181 2.87 9.83 -8.13
N HIS A 182 2.42 11.05 -7.79
CA HIS A 182 1.67 11.90 -8.72
C HIS A 182 1.89 13.42 -8.61
N GLY A 183 2.60 13.91 -7.59
CA GLY A 183 2.84 15.35 -7.46
C GLY A 183 3.74 15.86 -8.58
N ARG A 184 3.52 17.10 -9.03
CA ARG A 184 4.26 17.71 -10.15
C ARG A 184 5.77 17.57 -9.97
N ASP A 185 6.23 17.90 -8.77
CA ASP A 185 7.64 17.89 -8.41
C ASP A 185 8.04 16.51 -7.85
N THR A 186 7.09 15.74 -7.32
CA THR A 186 7.35 14.47 -6.63
C THR A 186 7.28 13.22 -7.53
N ALA A 187 6.84 13.33 -8.79
CA ALA A 187 6.57 12.20 -9.68
C ALA A 187 7.66 11.85 -10.71
N ARG A 188 8.75 12.62 -10.80
CA ARG A 188 9.81 12.41 -11.81
C ARG A 188 11.06 11.71 -11.24
N LEU A 189 11.72 10.92 -12.09
CA LEU A 189 13.05 10.30 -11.91
C LEU A 189 13.97 10.66 -13.10
N PRO A 190 15.30 10.88 -12.94
CA PRO A 190 16.02 11.14 -11.69
C PRO A 190 15.93 12.63 -11.29
N ARG A 191 16.10 12.89 -10.00
CA ARG A 191 16.29 14.23 -9.45
C ARG A 191 17.73 14.42 -9.05
#